data_AF-A0A7X8APD0-F1
#
_entry.id   AF-A0A7X8APD0-F1
#
_cell.length_a   1.000
_cell.length_b   1.000
_cell.length_c   1.000
_cell.angle_alpha   90.00
_cell.angle_beta   90.00
_cell.angle_gamma   90.00
#
_symmetry.space_group_name_H-M   'P 1'
#
loop_
_entity.id
_entity.type
_entity.pdbx_description
1 polymer ?
#
loop_
_entity_poly.entity_id
_entity_poly.type
_entity_poly.pdbx_seq_one_letter_code
_entity_poly.pdbx_strand_id
1 'polypeptide(L)'
;MQQARRHNPYPLTWEIPLGVACLVVLTLALGVHLGNGLAQLAAGHGWVWPAPADLFTSLPTVLTNTGVDAQAMIVAVEAVLAGALLGASAAAWGRWGPSRLKGMASPAQAEQVLGVGRLRQVAAIVRPDLHPRRSLIGGRR
;
A
#
# COMPACT_ATOMS: atom_id res chain seq x y z
N MET A 1 -16.93 17.11 23.35
CA MET A 1 -17.19 15.72 22.87
C MET A 1 -18.49 15.54 22.07
N GLN A 2 -19.52 16.39 22.18
CA GLN A 2 -20.76 16.24 21.40
C GLN A 2 -20.70 16.78 19.95
N GLN A 3 -19.81 17.73 19.66
CA GLN A 3 -19.70 18.37 18.34
C GLN A 3 -19.24 17.41 17.23
N ALA A 4 -18.40 16.42 17.57
CA ALA A 4 -17.95 15.37 16.65
C ALA A 4 -19.04 14.37 16.26
N ARG A 5 -20.16 14.29 17.00
CA ARG A 5 -21.29 13.39 16.70
C ARG A 5 -22.33 14.00 15.76
N ARG A 6 -22.25 15.31 15.50
CA ARG A 6 -23.21 16.03 14.63
C ARG A 6 -22.72 16.19 13.19
N HIS A 7 -21.50 15.77 12.91
CA HIS A 7 -20.96 15.80 11.55
C HIS A 7 -21.37 14.50 10.86
N ASN A 8 -22.33 14.60 9.95
CA ASN A 8 -22.68 13.48 9.09
C ASN A 8 -21.50 13.28 8.13
N PRO A 9 -20.79 12.14 8.14
CA PRO A 9 -19.69 11.92 7.22
C PRO A 9 -20.24 11.99 5.79
N TYR A 10 -19.57 12.77 4.94
CA TYR A 10 -19.93 12.86 3.53
C TYR A 10 -19.85 11.45 2.91
N PRO A 11 -20.92 10.94 2.28
CA PRO A 11 -20.96 9.58 1.74
C PRO A 11 -20.14 9.52 0.44
N LEU A 12 -18.83 9.34 0.58
CA LEU A 12 -17.86 9.08 -0.48
C LEU A 12 -18.09 7.70 -1.12
N THR A 13 -19.23 7.50 -1.78
CA THR A 13 -19.61 6.19 -2.35
C THR A 13 -19.05 5.99 -3.75
N TRP A 14 -19.23 6.97 -4.64
CA TRP A 14 -18.78 6.89 -6.05
C TRP A 14 -17.54 7.73 -6.36
N GLU A 15 -17.25 8.74 -5.53
CA GLU A 15 -16.11 9.64 -5.72
C GLU A 15 -14.77 8.92 -5.56
N ILE A 16 -14.68 7.96 -4.62
CA ILE A 16 -13.47 7.14 -4.43
C ILE A 16 -13.19 6.28 -5.68
N PRO A 17 -14.13 5.43 -6.16
CA PRO A 17 -13.87 4.63 -7.35
C PRO A 17 -13.64 5.50 -8.58
N LEU A 18 -14.31 6.65 -8.73
CA LEU A 18 -14.02 7.59 -9.82
C LEU A 18 -12.61 8.17 -9.70
N GLY A 19 -12.20 8.62 -8.51
CA GLY A 19 -10.87 9.15 -8.27
C GLY A 19 -9.79 8.12 -8.59
N VAL A 20 -10.00 6.85 -8.20
CA VAL A 20 -9.13 5.73 -8.57
C VAL A 20 -9.09 5.54 -10.09
N ALA A 21 -10.24 5.54 -10.77
CA ALA A 21 -10.29 5.41 -12.22
C ALA A 21 -9.56 6.56 -12.95
N CYS A 22 -9.80 7.81 -12.55
CA CYS A 22 -9.10 8.98 -13.09
C CYS A 22 -7.59 8.87 -12.89
N LEU A 23 -7.17 8.44 -11.70
CA LEU A 23 -5.75 8.30 -11.38
C LEU A 23 -5.08 7.18 -12.19
N VAL A 24 -5.76 6.05 -12.39
CA VAL A 24 -5.29 4.96 -13.26
C VAL A 24 -5.16 5.46 -14.70
N VAL A 25 -6.20 6.11 -15.25
CA VAL A 25 -6.18 6.64 -16.62
C VAL A 25 -5.06 7.67 -16.81
N LEU A 26 -4.86 8.57 -15.84
CA LEU A 26 -3.76 9.52 -15.87
C LEU A 26 -2.40 8.83 -15.83
N THR A 27 -2.24 7.80 -14.99
CA THR A 27 -1.00 7.04 -14.88
C THR A 27 -0.66 6.38 -16.21
N LEU A 28 -1.65 5.74 -16.86
CA LEU A 28 -1.50 5.11 -18.17
C LEU A 28 -1.15 6.14 -19.26
N ALA A 29 -1.85 7.28 -19.29
CA ALA A 29 -1.57 8.32 -20.28
C ALA A 29 -0.13 8.85 -20.13
N LEU A 30 0.31 9.09 -18.90
CA LEU A 30 1.68 9.55 -18.62
C LEU A 30 2.72 8.47 -18.93
N GLY A 31 2.44 7.20 -18.64
CA GLY A 31 3.33 6.07 -18.90
C GLY A 31 3.61 5.87 -20.39
N VAL A 32 2.57 5.95 -21.23
CA VAL A 32 2.71 5.92 -22.69
C VAL A 32 3.64 7.02 -23.20
N HIS A 33 3.44 8.27 -22.77
CA HIS A 33 4.27 9.40 -23.24
C HIS A 33 5.69 9.36 -22.70
N LEU A 34 5.87 8.99 -21.42
CA LEU A 34 7.20 8.81 -20.82
C LEU A 34 7.97 7.68 -21.51
N GLY A 35 7.32 6.54 -21.74
CA GLY A 35 7.94 5.40 -22.41
C GLY A 35 8.34 5.72 -23.84
N ASN A 36 7.46 6.38 -24.60
CA ASN A 36 7.78 6.83 -25.95
C ASN A 36 8.93 7.85 -25.95
N GLY A 37 8.88 8.86 -25.06
CA GLY A 37 9.94 9.86 -24.95
C GLY A 37 11.30 9.26 -24.60
N LEU A 38 11.34 8.27 -23.70
CA LEU A 38 12.57 7.55 -23.35
C LEU A 38 13.08 6.68 -24.49
N ALA A 39 12.19 6.03 -25.25
CA ALA A 39 12.57 5.24 -26.41
C ALA A 39 13.18 6.13 -27.52
N GLN A 40 12.57 7.27 -27.81
CA GLN A 40 13.07 8.25 -28.78
C GLN A 40 14.43 8.83 -28.35
N LEU A 41 14.60 9.09 -27.05
CA LEU A 41 15.88 9.54 -26.50
C LEU A 41 16.97 8.46 -26.65
N ALA A 42 16.63 7.20 -26.35
CA ALA A 42 17.54 6.06 -26.49
C ALA A 42 17.92 5.79 -27.96
N ALA A 43 17.00 6.02 -28.89
CA ALA A 43 17.25 5.92 -30.33
C ALA A 43 18.02 7.12 -30.92
N GLY A 44 18.31 8.15 -30.13
CA GLY A 44 19.03 9.35 -30.57
C GLY A 44 18.17 10.39 -31.30
N HIS A 45 16.85 10.24 -31.30
CA HIS A 45 15.91 11.21 -31.90
C HIS A 45 15.59 12.40 -30.98
N GLY A 46 16.10 12.38 -29.74
CA GLY A 46 15.88 13.42 -28.74
C GLY A 46 14.65 13.16 -27.86
N TRP A 47 14.43 14.05 -26.89
CA TRP A 47 13.29 13.96 -25.98
C TRP A 47 12.00 14.41 -26.66
N VAL A 48 10.95 13.59 -26.54
CA VAL A 48 9.63 13.87 -27.10
C VAL A 48 8.61 13.86 -25.97
N TRP A 49 7.85 14.95 -25.86
CA TRP A 49 6.76 15.09 -24.90
C TRP A 49 5.59 15.82 -25.54
N PRO A 50 4.34 15.38 -25.35
CA PRO A 50 3.17 16.04 -25.94
C PRO A 50 2.92 17.41 -25.30
N ALA A 51 2.26 18.30 -26.06
CA ALA A 51 1.68 19.50 -25.46
C ALA A 51 0.61 19.12 -24.42
N PRO A 52 0.41 19.90 -23.35
CA PRO A 52 -0.59 19.57 -22.32
C PRO A 52 -2.02 19.37 -22.86
N ALA A 53 -2.39 20.10 -23.91
CA ALA A 53 -3.68 19.98 -24.57
C ALA A 53 -3.84 18.65 -25.32
N ASP A 54 -2.74 18.02 -25.73
CA ASP A 54 -2.72 16.83 -26.57
C ASP A 54 -2.46 15.54 -25.79
N LEU A 55 -2.35 15.62 -24.46
CA LEU A 55 -1.96 14.50 -23.60
C LEU A 55 -2.82 13.24 -23.84
N PHE A 56 -4.13 13.41 -24.03
CA PHE A 56 -5.03 12.29 -24.26
C PHE A 56 -5.33 12.04 -25.75
N THR A 57 -5.39 13.10 -26.56
CA THR A 57 -5.73 13.00 -27.99
C THR A 57 -4.64 12.37 -28.82
N SER A 58 -3.37 12.49 -28.40
CA SER A 58 -2.22 11.90 -29.09
C SER A 58 -1.97 10.43 -28.75
N LEU A 59 -2.62 9.87 -27.73
CA LEU A 59 -2.42 8.48 -27.29
C LEU A 59 -2.62 7.45 -28.40
N PRO A 60 -3.70 7.49 -29.20
CA PRO A 60 -3.90 6.52 -30.27
C PRO A 60 -2.76 6.58 -31.29
N THR A 61 -2.31 7.78 -31.66
CA THR A 61 -1.23 7.98 -32.62
C THR A 61 0.09 7.44 -32.09
N VAL A 62 0.42 7.68 -30.82
CA VAL A 62 1.66 7.13 -30.22
C VAL A 62 1.60 5.60 -30.23
N LEU A 63 0.52 5.01 -29.71
CA LEU A 63 0.40 3.56 -29.56
C LEU A 63 0.39 2.80 -30.89
N THR A 64 -0.13 3.39 -31.97
CA THR A 64 -0.19 2.73 -33.29
C THR A 64 1.05 2.95 -34.14
N ASN A 65 1.81 4.03 -33.92
CA ASN A 65 2.96 4.39 -34.76
C ASN A 65 4.32 4.09 -34.09
N THR A 66 4.35 3.62 -32.85
CA THR A 66 5.60 3.19 -32.19
C THR A 66 6.06 1.82 -32.65
N GLY A 67 7.36 1.68 -32.90
CA GLY A 67 8.01 0.38 -33.13
C GLY A 67 8.13 -0.47 -31.86
N VAL A 68 8.55 -1.73 -32.04
CA VAL A 68 8.60 -2.75 -30.96
C VAL A 68 9.49 -2.31 -29.78
N ASP A 69 10.62 -1.65 -30.04
CA ASP A 69 11.52 -1.18 -28.98
C ASP A 69 10.87 -0.10 -28.11
N ALA A 70 10.12 0.82 -28.73
CA ALA A 70 9.37 1.84 -28.02
C ALA A 70 8.19 1.23 -27.24
N GLN A 71 7.50 0.23 -27.81
CA GLN A 71 6.46 -0.52 -27.09
C GLN A 71 7.02 -1.24 -25.85
N ALA A 72 8.20 -1.86 -25.96
CA ALA A 72 8.86 -2.50 -24.82
C ALA A 72 9.20 -1.49 -23.72
N MET A 73 9.70 -0.30 -24.10
CA MET A 73 9.96 0.80 -23.16
C MET A 73 8.68 1.29 -22.48
N ILE A 74 7.59 1.48 -23.25
CA ILE A 74 6.28 1.86 -22.72
C ILE A 74 5.80 0.83 -21.70
N VAL A 75 5.81 -0.45 -22.03
CA VAL A 75 5.38 -1.52 -21.11
C VAL A 75 6.24 -1.56 -19.85
N ALA A 76 7.56 -1.37 -19.96
CA ALA A 76 8.46 -1.34 -18.82
C ALA A 76 8.15 -0.15 -17.89
N VAL A 77 7.98 1.06 -18.46
CA VAL A 77 7.62 2.27 -17.71
C VAL A 77 6.25 2.11 -17.05
N GLU A 78 5.26 1.57 -17.77
CA GLU A 78 3.93 1.29 -17.24
C GLU A 78 3.98 0.31 -16.06
N ALA A 79 4.76 -0.77 -16.17
CA ALA A 79 4.90 -1.74 -15.09
C ALA A 79 5.50 -1.08 -13.82
N VAL A 80 6.48 -0.20 -13.99
CA VAL A 80 7.09 0.55 -12.88
C VAL A 80 6.08 1.52 -12.27
N LEU A 81 5.36 2.30 -13.08
CA LEU A 81 4.37 3.27 -12.59
C LEU A 81 3.19 2.58 -11.90
N ALA A 82 2.66 1.50 -12.49
CA ALA A 82 1.61 0.69 -11.90
C ALA A 82 2.07 0.06 -10.58
N GLY A 83 3.29 -0.50 -10.54
CA GLY A 83 3.88 -1.03 -9.31
C GLY A 83 4.04 0.04 -8.22
N ALA A 84 4.53 1.22 -8.59
CA ALA A 84 4.66 2.36 -7.68
C ALA A 84 3.30 2.84 -7.16
N LEU A 85 2.29 2.89 -8.03
CA LEU A 85 0.93 3.28 -7.67
C LEU A 85 0.29 2.26 -6.71
N LEU A 86 0.42 0.97 -6.99
CA LEU A 86 -0.07 -0.09 -6.11
C LEU A 86 0.64 -0.06 -4.76
N GLY A 87 1.96 0.12 -4.75
CA GLY A 87 2.75 0.27 -3.54
C GLY A 87 2.35 1.50 -2.71
N ALA A 88 2.18 2.65 -3.36
CA ALA A 88 1.73 3.88 -2.71
C ALA A 88 0.30 3.74 -2.16
N SER A 89 -0.59 3.08 -2.90
CA SER A 89 -1.96 2.80 -2.47
C SER A 89 -1.98 1.86 -1.26
N ALA A 90 -1.17 0.80 -1.26
CA ALA A 90 -1.04 -0.12 -0.13
C ALA A 90 -0.45 0.58 1.11
N ALA A 91 0.58 1.41 0.92
CA ALA A 91 1.17 2.21 1.99
C ALA A 91 0.16 3.22 2.57
N ALA A 92 -0.58 3.92 1.71
CA ALA A 92 -1.62 4.86 2.11
C ALA A 92 -2.75 4.16 2.86
N TRP A 93 -3.20 3.00 2.39
CA TRP A 93 -4.20 2.18 3.07
C TRP A 93 -3.70 1.68 4.43
N GLY A 94 -2.44 1.24 4.51
CA GLY A 94 -1.82 0.88 5.78
C GLY A 94 -1.73 2.06 6.74
N ARG A 95 -1.47 3.28 6.25
CA ARG A 95 -1.27 4.49 7.06
C ARG A 95 -2.56 5.15 7.52
N TRP A 96 -3.58 5.21 6.65
CA TRP A 96 -4.81 5.99 6.82
C TRP A 96 -6.11 5.22 6.55
N GLY A 97 -6.03 3.94 6.14
CA GLY A 97 -7.19 3.15 5.80
C GLY A 97 -8.11 2.87 7.00
N PRO A 98 -9.39 2.55 6.73
CA PRO A 98 -10.42 2.37 7.76
C PRO A 98 -10.15 1.19 8.72
N SER A 99 -9.27 0.25 8.34
CA SER A 99 -8.82 -0.85 9.20
C SER A 99 -7.91 -0.40 10.35
N ARG A 100 -7.43 0.84 10.35
CA ARG A 100 -6.68 1.43 11.47
C ARG A 100 -7.65 1.85 12.57
N LEU A 101 -7.92 0.94 13.49
CA LEU A 101 -8.64 1.23 14.74
C LEU A 101 -7.84 2.27 15.56
N LYS A 102 -8.21 3.54 15.41
CA LYS A 102 -7.66 4.66 16.20
C LYS A 102 -8.08 4.48 17.66
N GLY A 103 -7.13 4.61 18.60
CA GLY A 103 -7.40 4.46 20.03
C GLY A 103 -7.20 3.05 20.60
N MET A 104 -6.75 2.09 19.79
CA MET A 104 -6.20 0.83 20.31
C MET A 104 -4.94 1.13 21.14
N ALA A 105 -4.86 0.54 22.34
CA ALA A 105 -3.63 0.55 23.12
C ALA A 105 -2.50 -0.03 22.25
N SER A 106 -1.34 0.65 22.23
CA SER A 106 -0.16 0.06 21.60
C SER A 106 0.13 -1.32 22.21
N PRO A 107 0.81 -2.25 21.50
CA PRO A 107 1.13 -3.56 22.06
C PRO A 107 1.82 -3.46 23.44
N ALA A 108 2.66 -2.45 23.64
CA ALA A 108 3.29 -2.17 24.92
C ALA A 108 2.29 -1.70 26.00
N GLN A 109 1.34 -0.83 25.65
CA GLN A 109 0.27 -0.42 26.57
C GLN A 109 -0.72 -1.54 26.87
N ALA A 110 -1.04 -2.37 25.87
CA ALA A 110 -1.87 -3.55 26.05
C ALA A 110 -1.17 -4.54 26.98
N GLU A 111 0.13 -4.77 26.81
CA GLU A 111 0.95 -5.58 27.70
C GLU A 111 1.02 -4.98 29.12
N GLN A 112 1.10 -3.65 29.25
CA GLN A 112 1.11 -2.99 30.55
C GLN A 112 -0.22 -3.10 31.30
N VAL A 113 -1.36 -3.05 30.59
CA VAL A 113 -2.70 -3.15 31.18
C VAL A 113 -3.09 -4.61 31.44
N LEU A 114 -2.82 -5.51 30.50
CA LEU A 114 -3.20 -6.93 30.58
C LEU A 114 -2.16 -7.77 31.34
N GLY A 115 -0.90 -7.33 31.39
CA GLY A 115 0.19 -8.00 32.09
C GLY A 115 0.41 -9.44 31.62
N VAL A 116 0.16 -9.76 30.35
CA VAL A 116 0.13 -11.14 29.86
C VAL A 116 1.49 -11.83 30.02
N GLY A 117 2.57 -11.13 29.76
CA GLY A 117 3.94 -11.58 30.02
C GLY A 117 4.20 -11.83 31.50
N ARG A 118 3.71 -10.96 32.39
CA ARG A 118 3.79 -11.18 33.84
C ARG A 118 2.97 -12.40 34.27
N LEU A 119 1.77 -12.59 33.72
CA LEU A 119 0.91 -13.75 33.95
C LEU A 119 1.56 -15.05 33.46
N ARG A 120 2.25 -15.03 32.31
CA ARG A 120 3.03 -16.17 31.84
C ARG A 120 4.20 -16.50 32.76
N GLN A 121 4.90 -15.50 33.29
CA GLN A 121 6.00 -15.72 34.23
C GLN A 121 5.52 -16.39 35.54
N VAL A 122 4.34 -16.01 36.04
CA VAL A 122 3.75 -16.62 37.24
C VAL A 122 2.81 -17.78 36.95
N ALA A 123 2.76 -18.28 35.71
CA ALA A 123 1.80 -19.30 35.28
C ALA A 123 1.88 -20.59 36.12
N ALA A 124 3.10 -20.99 36.54
CA ALA A 124 3.29 -22.16 37.40
C ALA A 124 2.75 -21.99 38.83
N ILE A 125 2.54 -20.76 39.28
CA ILE A 125 1.95 -20.43 40.59
C ILE A 125 0.42 -20.37 40.46
N VAL A 126 -0.09 -19.75 39.39
CA VAL A 126 -1.53 -19.59 39.15
C VAL A 126 -2.18 -20.90 38.71
N ARG A 127 -1.48 -21.69 37.89
CA ARG A 127 -1.90 -23.00 37.37
C ARG A 127 -0.85 -24.08 37.63
N PRO A 128 -0.66 -24.47 38.91
CA PRO A 128 0.28 -25.53 39.28
C PRO A 128 -0.15 -26.90 38.72
N ASP A 129 -1.42 -27.06 38.36
CA ASP A 129 -2.00 -28.24 37.73
C ASP A 129 -1.45 -28.51 36.32
N LEU A 130 -1.12 -27.47 35.55
CA LEU A 130 -0.53 -27.60 34.22
C LEU A 130 0.99 -27.62 34.20
N HIS A 131 1.62 -27.13 35.27
CA HIS A 131 3.08 -26.97 35.34
C HIS A 131 3.65 -27.77 36.51
N PRO A 132 3.66 -29.11 36.43
CA PRO A 132 4.25 -29.94 37.47
C PRO A 132 5.72 -29.56 37.64
N ARG A 133 6.11 -29.20 38.87
CA ARG A 133 7.52 -29.06 39.22
C ARG A 133 8.18 -30.40 38.99
N ARG A 134 9.19 -30.44 38.12
CA ARG A 134 10.03 -31.62 37.91
C ARG A 134 10.75 -31.90 39.22
N SER A 135 10.14 -32.76 40.03
CA SER A 135 10.70 -33.25 41.27
C SER A 135 11.92 -34.09 40.92
N LEU A 136 13.12 -33.55 41.14
CA LEU A 136 14.36 -34.33 41.16
C LEU A 136 14.36 -35.18 42.45
N ILE A 137 13.43 -36.13 42.56
CA ILE A 137 13.48 -37.19 43.56
C ILE A 137 13.87 -38.46 42.80
N GLY A 138 15.17 -38.51 42.46
CA GLY A 138 15.89 -39.75 42.21
C GLY A 138 16.76 -40.00 43.44
N GLY A 139 16.17 -40.66 44.43
CA GLY A 139 16.80 -40.96 45.70
C GLY A 139 18.10 -41.73 45.55
N ARG A 140 19.12 -41.30 46.29
CA ARG A 140 20.19 -42.18 46.75
C ARG A 140 19.58 -43.19 47.72
N ARG A 141 19.63 -44.47 47.38
CA ARG A 141 20.12 -45.60 48.19
C ARG A 141 19.74 -46.92 47.50
#